data_AF-A0A9P1EZ36-F1
#
_entry.id   AF-A0A9P1EZ36-F1
#
_cell.length_a   1.000
_cell.length_b   1.000
_cell.length_c   1.000
_cell.angle_alpha   90.00
_cell.angle_beta   90.00
_cell.angle_gamma   90.00
#
_symmetry.space_group_name_H-M   'P 1'
#
loop_
_entity.id
_entity.type
_entity.pdbx_description
1 polymer ?
#
loop_
_entity_poly.entity_id
_entity_poly.type
_entity_poly.pdbx_seq_one_letter_code
_entity_poly.pdbx_strand_id
1 'polypeptide(L)'
;MNSRHFLLFLLTVLFVHVALGENGLDVNSLSGKSKKFFFDMTKQVMGVPSLKPENLAAQAFFRNFLDKYTKLDDKIKNDMIQHVPKATKLFDAAAKKYNIDPTAAFKMLSTFFETFKKGASSEMASKGLQMAGKLLGGKGGGGGSLLGFLGTR
;
A
#
# COMPACT_ATOMS: atom_id res chain seq x y z
N MET A 1 -38.11 -12.95 -8.62
CA MET A 1 -36.97 -12.07 -8.27
C MET A 1 -35.73 -12.64 -8.95
N ASN A 2 -35.20 -11.96 -9.97
CA ASN A 2 -34.30 -12.55 -10.96
C ASN A 2 -32.89 -12.82 -10.39
N SER A 3 -32.35 -14.02 -10.67
CA SER A 3 -31.02 -14.51 -10.24
C SER A 3 -29.87 -13.52 -10.51
N ARG A 4 -29.96 -12.71 -11.59
CA ARG A 4 -28.99 -11.63 -11.90
C ARG A 4 -28.95 -10.51 -10.86
N HIS A 5 -30.07 -10.18 -10.21
CA HIS A 5 -30.10 -9.14 -9.19
C HIS A 5 -29.53 -9.64 -7.86
N PHE A 6 -29.66 -10.94 -7.57
CA PHE A 6 -29.05 -11.55 -6.38
C PHE A 6 -27.52 -11.59 -6.50
N LEU A 7 -27.00 -11.89 -7.70
CA LEU A 7 -25.56 -11.93 -7.98
C LEU A 7 -24.92 -10.53 -7.94
N LEU A 8 -25.65 -9.51 -8.41
CA LEU A 8 -25.23 -8.11 -8.29
C LEU A 8 -25.28 -7.63 -6.83
N PHE A 9 -26.33 -7.99 -6.08
CA PHE A 9 -26.49 -7.62 -4.67
C PHE A 9 -25.42 -8.27 -3.77
N LEU A 10 -25.04 -9.53 -4.05
CA LEU A 10 -23.94 -10.22 -3.35
C LEU A 10 -22.58 -9.55 -3.64
N LEU A 11 -22.40 -9.00 -4.84
CA LEU A 11 -21.18 -8.28 -5.22
C LEU A 11 -21.05 -6.94 -4.49
N THR A 12 -22.17 -6.23 -4.25
CA THR A 12 -22.17 -4.95 -3.52
C THR A 12 -21.95 -5.14 -2.02
N VAL A 13 -22.50 -6.19 -1.39
CA VAL A 13 -22.32 -6.45 0.06
C VAL A 13 -20.86 -6.81 0.41
N LEU A 14 -20.12 -7.42 -0.51
CA LEU A 14 -18.68 -7.69 -0.36
C LEU A 14 -17.80 -6.43 -0.43
N PHE A 15 -18.25 -5.38 -1.14
CA PHE A 15 -17.50 -4.12 -1.26
C PHE A 15 -17.65 -3.21 -0.03
N VAL A 16 -18.77 -3.29 0.69
CA VAL A 16 -19.06 -2.41 1.84
C VAL A 16 -18.26 -2.78 3.09
N HIS A 17 -17.74 -4.01 3.20
CA HIS A 17 -16.87 -4.41 4.32
C HIS A 17 -15.41 -3.92 4.20
N VAL A 18 -15.06 -3.16 3.16
CA VAL A 18 -13.73 -2.54 2.98
C VAL A 18 -13.67 -1.13 3.59
N ALA A 19 -14.71 -0.69 4.30
CA ALA A 19 -14.65 0.52 5.12
C ALA A 19 -14.45 0.14 6.59
N LEU A 20 -13.42 0.74 7.21
CA LEU A 20 -13.09 0.79 8.64
C LEU A 20 -12.07 -0.24 9.16
N GLY A 21 -10.94 0.29 9.62
CA GLY A 21 -9.93 -0.41 10.41
C GLY A 21 -8.52 -0.04 9.97
N GLU A 22 -7.99 1.03 10.58
CA GLU A 22 -6.64 1.60 10.54
C GLU A 22 -5.53 0.64 11.01
N ASN A 23 -5.50 -0.59 10.53
CA ASN A 23 -4.30 -1.42 10.67
C ASN A 23 -3.52 -1.27 9.38
N GLY A 24 -2.57 -0.33 9.39
CA GLY A 24 -1.52 -0.25 8.39
C GLY A 24 -0.91 -1.63 8.19
N LEU A 25 -0.42 -1.92 6.98
CA LEU A 25 0.31 -3.15 6.69
C LEU A 25 1.46 -3.27 7.69
N ASP A 26 1.33 -4.13 8.70
CA ASP A 26 2.39 -4.37 9.67
C ASP A 26 3.44 -5.29 9.05
N VAL A 27 4.17 -4.73 8.09
CA VAL A 27 5.26 -5.41 7.39
C VAL A 27 6.40 -5.71 8.36
N ASN A 28 6.47 -5.04 9.52
CA ASN A 28 7.54 -5.23 10.50
C ASN A 28 7.42 -6.54 11.26
N SER A 29 6.20 -7.07 11.43
CA SER A 29 5.99 -8.38 12.07
C SER A 29 6.15 -9.58 11.13
N LEU A 30 6.27 -9.34 9.82
CA LEU A 30 6.52 -10.40 8.84
C LEU A 30 7.91 -11.05 8.99
N SER A 31 7.99 -12.33 8.64
CA SER A 31 9.26 -13.05 8.49
C SER A 31 10.11 -12.47 7.34
N GLY A 32 11.42 -12.74 7.34
CA GLY A 32 12.34 -12.18 6.34
C GLY A 32 11.95 -12.47 4.89
N LYS A 33 11.43 -13.67 4.60
CA LYS A 33 10.97 -14.05 3.25
C LYS A 33 9.70 -13.30 2.83
N SER A 34 8.72 -13.19 3.73
CA SER A 34 7.48 -12.45 3.46
C SER A 34 7.74 -10.95 3.32
N LYS A 35 8.61 -10.39 4.17
CA LYS A 35 9.11 -9.01 4.01
C LYS A 35 9.72 -8.80 2.64
N LYS A 36 10.61 -9.70 2.20
CA LYS A 36 11.23 -9.61 0.87
C LYS A 36 10.17 -9.60 -0.24
N PHE A 37 9.17 -10.49 -0.17
CA PHE A 37 8.06 -10.48 -1.13
C PHE A 37 7.33 -9.12 -1.17
N PHE A 38 6.96 -8.57 0.00
CA PHE A 38 6.32 -7.25 0.09
C PHE A 38 7.20 -6.11 -0.42
N PHE A 39 8.50 -6.11 -0.09
CA PHE A 39 9.43 -5.10 -0.58
C PHE A 39 9.62 -5.18 -2.10
N ASP A 40 9.79 -6.38 -2.65
CA ASP A 40 9.94 -6.58 -4.09
C ASP A 40 8.67 -6.15 -4.84
N MET A 41 7.49 -6.48 -4.30
CA MET A 41 6.20 -6.01 -4.80
C MET A 41 6.09 -4.48 -4.73
N THR A 42 6.45 -3.87 -3.60
CA THR A 42 6.39 -2.42 -3.36
C THR A 42 7.31 -1.68 -4.34
N LYS A 43 8.53 -2.16 -4.55
CA LYS A 43 9.47 -1.58 -5.53
C LYS A 43 8.88 -1.63 -6.94
N GLN A 44 8.36 -2.78 -7.34
CA GLN A 44 7.75 -2.96 -8.66
C GLN A 44 6.55 -2.02 -8.85
N VAL A 45 5.62 -1.96 -7.90
CA VAL A 45 4.40 -1.16 -8.04
C VAL A 45 4.67 0.35 -8.03
N MET A 46 5.70 0.80 -7.30
CA MET A 46 6.11 2.20 -7.31
C MET A 46 6.62 2.62 -8.70
N GLY A 47 7.31 1.73 -9.42
CA GLY A 47 7.77 1.95 -10.80
C GLY A 47 6.68 1.89 -11.86
N VAL A 48 5.46 1.45 -11.54
CA VAL A 48 4.34 1.43 -12.49
C VAL A 48 3.71 2.84 -12.60
N PRO A 49 3.71 3.48 -13.79
CA PRO A 49 3.26 4.88 -13.93
C PRO A 49 1.77 5.07 -13.62
N SER A 50 0.94 4.12 -14.03
CA SER A 50 -0.50 4.10 -13.80
C SER A 50 -0.93 2.68 -13.52
N LEU A 51 -1.73 2.48 -12.48
CA LEU A 51 -2.24 1.16 -12.09
C LEU A 51 -3.59 0.83 -12.71
N LYS A 52 -4.10 1.71 -13.57
CA LYS A 52 -5.34 1.51 -14.30
C LYS A 52 -5.30 0.20 -15.09
N PRO A 53 -6.36 -0.64 -15.04
CA PRO A 53 -6.37 -1.95 -15.70
C PRO A 53 -6.16 -1.91 -17.22
N GLU A 54 -6.43 -0.78 -17.86
CA GLU A 54 -6.23 -0.57 -19.30
C GLU A 54 -4.75 -0.37 -19.66
N ASN A 55 -3.89 -0.05 -18.69
CA ASN A 55 -2.48 0.20 -18.90
C ASN A 55 -1.69 -1.12 -19.03
N LEU A 56 -0.92 -1.27 -20.13
CA LEU A 56 -0.13 -2.47 -20.39
C LEU A 56 0.91 -2.78 -19.30
N ALA A 57 1.56 -1.76 -18.74
CA ALA A 57 2.52 -1.93 -17.66
C ALA A 57 1.84 -2.39 -16.36
N ALA A 58 0.63 -1.88 -16.06
CA ALA A 58 -0.17 -2.35 -14.93
C ALA A 58 -0.57 -3.82 -15.10
N GLN A 59 -1.07 -4.18 -16.28
CA GLN A 59 -1.43 -5.58 -16.58
C GLN A 59 -0.23 -6.51 -16.44
N ALA A 60 0.94 -6.13 -16.99
CA ALA A 60 2.17 -6.92 -16.86
C ALA A 60 2.58 -7.09 -15.39
N PHE A 61 2.52 -6.00 -14.62
CA PHE A 61 2.76 -6.05 -13.18
C PHE A 61 1.76 -6.99 -12.46
N PHE A 62 0.46 -6.86 -12.71
CA PHE A 62 -0.56 -7.69 -12.06
C PHE A 62 -0.42 -9.17 -12.40
N ARG A 63 -0.14 -9.52 -13.66
CA ARG A 63 0.12 -10.91 -14.07
C ARG A 63 1.33 -11.47 -13.32
N ASN A 64 2.44 -10.73 -13.32
CA ASN A 64 3.68 -11.15 -12.63
C ASN A 64 3.48 -11.25 -11.11
N PHE A 65 2.72 -10.31 -10.53
CA PHE A 65 2.38 -10.33 -9.11
C PHE A 65 1.58 -11.59 -8.74
N LEU A 66 0.52 -11.88 -9.49
CA LEU A 66 -0.31 -13.06 -9.24
C LEU A 66 0.45 -14.37 -9.46
N ASP A 67 1.31 -14.43 -10.49
CA ASP A 67 2.17 -15.59 -10.71
C ASP A 67 3.12 -15.84 -9.53
N LYS A 68 3.81 -14.79 -9.06
CA LYS A 68 4.70 -14.88 -7.89
C LYS A 68 3.92 -15.24 -6.62
N TYR A 69 2.75 -14.63 -6.42
CA TYR A 69 1.92 -14.84 -5.23
C TYR A 69 1.39 -16.27 -5.15
N THR A 70 0.89 -16.80 -6.27
CA THR A 70 0.33 -18.17 -6.31
C THR A 70 1.38 -19.23 -6.05
N LYS A 71 2.63 -18.99 -6.46
CA LYS A 71 3.81 -19.85 -6.26
C LYS A 71 4.53 -19.66 -4.92
N LEU A 72 4.04 -18.80 -4.02
CA LEU A 72 4.62 -18.68 -2.68
C LEU A 72 4.47 -19.99 -1.90
N ASP A 73 5.53 -20.36 -1.17
CA ASP A 73 5.50 -21.47 -0.22
C ASP A 73 4.41 -21.25 0.85
N ASP A 74 3.81 -22.35 1.32
CA ASP A 74 2.74 -22.29 2.34
C ASP A 74 3.18 -21.58 3.63
N LYS A 75 4.46 -21.70 4.01
CA LYS A 75 5.01 -20.98 5.17
C LYS A 75 4.93 -19.47 5.00
N ILE A 76 5.21 -18.96 3.80
CA ILE A 76 5.15 -17.52 3.49
C ILE A 76 3.69 -17.08 3.44
N LYS A 77 2.82 -17.85 2.81
CA LYS A 77 1.38 -17.54 2.79
C LYS A 77 0.80 -17.50 4.20
N ASN A 78 1.11 -18.48 5.04
CA ASN A 78 0.63 -18.53 6.43
C ASN A 78 1.11 -17.34 7.25
N ASP A 79 2.38 -16.95 7.11
CA ASP A 79 2.95 -15.75 7.73
C ASP A 79 2.22 -14.47 7.26
N MET A 80 1.91 -14.38 5.98
CA MET A 80 1.11 -13.27 5.44
C MET A 80 -0.34 -13.28 5.92
N ILE A 81 -0.96 -14.45 6.11
CA ILE A 81 -2.31 -14.56 6.69
C ILE A 81 -2.31 -14.06 8.13
N GLN A 82 -1.27 -14.37 8.90
CA GLN A 82 -1.16 -13.98 10.31
C GLN A 82 -0.96 -12.47 10.49
N HIS A 83 -0.05 -11.87 9.74
CA HIS A 83 0.39 -10.49 9.97
C HIS A 83 -0.25 -9.45 9.05
N VAL A 84 -0.70 -9.85 7.86
CA VAL A 84 -1.32 -8.95 6.87
C VAL A 84 -2.60 -9.56 6.26
N PRO A 85 -3.55 -10.04 7.09
CA PRO A 85 -4.71 -10.84 6.64
C PRO A 85 -5.58 -10.15 5.60
N LYS A 86 -5.74 -8.82 5.69
CA LYS A 86 -6.58 -8.05 4.76
C LYS A 86 -6.03 -8.09 3.33
N ALA A 87 -4.72 -7.84 3.18
CA ALA A 87 -4.04 -7.87 1.88
C ALA A 87 -4.03 -9.30 1.32
N THR A 88 -3.69 -10.29 2.15
CA THR A 88 -3.64 -11.69 1.74
C THR A 88 -4.99 -12.20 1.24
N LYS A 89 -6.10 -11.88 1.93
CA LYS A 89 -7.46 -12.20 1.46
C LYS A 89 -7.79 -11.58 0.10
N LEU A 90 -7.36 -10.33 -0.13
CA LEU A 90 -7.57 -9.67 -1.42
C LEU A 90 -6.76 -10.34 -2.53
N PHE A 91 -5.51 -10.71 -2.25
CA PHE A 91 -4.64 -11.41 -3.20
C PHE A 91 -5.19 -12.79 -3.55
N ASP A 92 -5.69 -13.54 -2.57
CA ASP A 92 -6.37 -14.83 -2.80
C ASP A 92 -7.61 -14.68 -3.67
N ALA A 93 -8.44 -13.68 -3.39
CA ALA A 93 -9.62 -13.39 -4.20
C ALA A 93 -9.23 -13.03 -5.64
N ALA A 94 -8.22 -12.17 -5.82
CA ALA A 94 -7.73 -11.79 -7.14
C ALA A 94 -7.14 -12.99 -7.90
N ALA A 95 -6.36 -13.85 -7.26
CA ALA A 95 -5.79 -15.05 -7.85
C ALA A 95 -6.88 -16.03 -8.31
N LYS A 96 -7.91 -16.27 -7.48
CA LYS A 96 -9.05 -17.11 -7.85
C LYS A 96 -9.81 -16.53 -9.05
N LYS A 97 -10.05 -15.21 -9.04
CA LYS A 97 -10.75 -14.54 -10.14
C LYS A 97 -9.94 -14.49 -11.43
N TYR A 98 -8.61 -14.41 -11.36
CA TYR A 98 -7.76 -14.30 -12.54
C TYR A 98 -7.93 -15.47 -13.52
N ASN A 99 -8.20 -16.68 -13.02
CA ASN A 99 -8.47 -17.85 -13.84
C ASN A 99 -9.85 -17.85 -14.52
N ILE A 100 -10.76 -16.94 -14.13
CA ILE A 100 -12.15 -16.87 -14.60
C ILE A 100 -12.37 -15.58 -15.41
N ASP A 101 -11.99 -14.45 -14.82
CA ASP A 101 -12.09 -13.11 -15.36
C ASP A 101 -10.85 -12.29 -14.94
N PRO A 102 -9.81 -12.26 -15.81
CA PRO A 102 -8.60 -11.47 -15.58
C PRO A 102 -8.86 -9.98 -15.35
N THR A 103 -9.87 -9.41 -16.03
CA THR A 103 -10.19 -7.98 -15.92
C THR A 103 -10.74 -7.65 -14.53
N ALA A 104 -11.61 -8.50 -13.98
CA ALA A 104 -12.09 -8.33 -12.61
C ALA A 104 -10.98 -8.48 -11.57
N ALA A 105 -10.05 -9.41 -11.77
CA ALA A 105 -8.87 -9.55 -10.91
C ALA A 105 -7.99 -8.28 -10.95
N PHE A 106 -7.72 -7.75 -12.13
CA PHE A 106 -6.94 -6.53 -12.30
C PHE A 106 -7.61 -5.30 -11.69
N LYS A 107 -8.94 -5.18 -11.77
CA LYS A 107 -9.68 -4.09 -11.10
C LYS A 107 -9.48 -4.13 -9.58
N MET A 108 -9.59 -5.31 -8.96
CA MET A 108 -9.35 -5.46 -7.51
C MET A 108 -7.91 -5.07 -7.13
N LEU A 109 -6.91 -5.56 -7.88
CA LEU A 109 -5.51 -5.23 -7.63
C LEU A 109 -5.23 -3.74 -7.86
N SER A 110 -5.78 -3.15 -8.92
CA SER A 110 -5.67 -1.71 -9.21
C SER A 110 -6.14 -0.88 -8.02
N THR A 111 -7.35 -1.13 -7.51
CA THR A 111 -7.90 -0.36 -6.37
C THR A 111 -7.02 -0.50 -5.13
N PHE A 112 -6.56 -1.71 -4.82
CA PHE A 112 -5.67 -1.95 -3.69
C PHE A 112 -4.35 -1.19 -3.86
N PHE A 113 -3.68 -1.38 -4.98
CA PHE A 113 -2.35 -0.82 -5.21
C PHE A 113 -2.35 0.70 -5.39
N GLU A 114 -3.43 1.30 -5.91
CA GLU A 114 -3.57 2.76 -5.94
C GLU A 114 -3.70 3.33 -4.54
N THR A 115 -4.51 2.69 -3.70
CA THR A 115 -4.65 3.08 -2.28
C THR A 115 -3.34 2.89 -1.55
N PHE A 116 -2.64 1.78 -1.80
CA PHE A 116 -1.33 1.49 -1.24
C PHE A 116 -0.28 2.54 -1.65
N LYS A 117 -0.18 2.91 -2.94
CA LYS A 117 0.75 3.96 -3.41
C LYS A 117 0.44 5.32 -2.77
N LYS A 118 -0.84 5.70 -2.67
CA LYS A 118 -1.27 6.94 -2.02
C LYS A 118 -0.92 6.95 -0.53
N GLY A 119 -1.21 5.87 0.18
CA GLY A 119 -0.89 5.70 1.59
C GLY A 119 0.62 5.75 1.86
N ALA A 120 1.41 4.98 1.08
CA ALA A 120 2.87 4.97 1.20
C ALA A 120 3.48 6.35 0.89
N SER A 121 2.98 7.05 -0.13
CA SER A 121 3.43 8.41 -0.46
C SER A 121 3.08 9.41 0.65
N SER A 122 1.90 9.31 1.25
CA SER A 122 1.46 10.19 2.34
C SER A 122 2.29 9.98 3.61
N GLU A 123 2.59 8.73 3.96
CA GLU A 123 3.44 8.42 5.11
C GLU A 123 4.89 8.90 4.90
N MET A 124 5.46 8.69 3.71
CA MET A 124 6.78 9.19 3.36
C MET A 124 6.84 10.72 3.34
N ALA A 125 5.82 11.39 2.78
CA ALA A 125 5.72 12.85 2.81
C ALA A 125 5.62 13.38 4.24
N SER A 126 4.83 12.74 5.09
CA SER A 126 4.69 13.12 6.51
C SER A 126 6.00 12.95 7.27
N LYS A 127 6.72 11.83 7.07
CA LYS A 127 8.07 11.62 7.64
C LYS A 127 9.09 12.62 7.10
N GLY A 128 9.03 12.93 5.80
CA GLY A 128 9.88 13.93 5.15
C GLY A 128 9.66 15.32 5.71
N LEU A 129 8.40 15.73 5.92
CA LEU A 129 8.06 17.00 6.56
C LEU A 129 8.50 17.05 8.02
N GLN A 130 8.36 15.97 8.79
CA GLN A 130 8.86 15.91 10.17
C GLN A 130 10.38 15.98 10.24
N MET A 131 11.11 15.31 9.33
CA MET A 131 12.56 15.41 9.26
C MET A 131 13.02 16.79 8.79
N ALA A 132 12.37 17.35 7.76
CA ALA A 132 12.62 18.72 7.32
C ALA A 132 12.30 19.72 8.45
N GLY A 133 11.22 19.54 9.19
CA GLY A 133 10.89 20.36 10.37
C GLY A 133 11.93 20.22 11.49
N LYS A 134 12.51 19.03 11.69
CA LYS A 134 13.63 18.83 12.63
C LYS A 134 14.94 19.44 12.13
N LEU A 135 15.19 19.48 10.82
CA LEU A 135 16.39 20.07 10.22
C LEU A 135 16.30 21.60 10.10
N LEU A 136 15.12 22.13 9.76
CA LEU A 136 14.83 23.56 9.66
C LEU A 136 14.53 24.19 11.03
N GLY A 137 13.94 23.42 11.95
CA GLY A 137 13.75 23.81 13.36
C GLY A 137 14.93 23.44 14.26
N GLY A 138 15.90 22.70 13.73
CA GLY A 138 17.12 22.25 14.42
C GLY A 138 18.23 23.29 14.44
N LYS A 139 17.94 24.45 15.06
CA LYS A 139 18.88 25.40 15.67
C LYS A 139 19.82 26.19 14.73
N GLY A 140 19.47 27.45 14.46
CA GLY A 140 20.45 28.50 14.11
C GLY A 140 19.89 29.77 13.45
N GLY A 141 19.61 30.81 14.25
CA GLY A 141 19.38 32.19 13.82
C GLY A 141 18.84 33.01 14.99
N GLY A 142 19.61 33.82 15.73
CA GLY A 142 20.71 34.65 15.27
C GLY A 142 20.17 35.98 14.73
N GLY A 143 19.54 36.77 15.60
CA GLY A 143 19.06 38.11 15.27
C GLY A 143 18.49 38.83 16.50
N GLY A 144 19.27 39.76 17.08
CA GLY A 144 18.72 40.83 17.92
C GLY A 144 19.17 40.91 19.38
N SER A 145 20.46 40.75 19.70
CA SER A 145 21.00 41.35 20.94
C SER A 145 22.40 41.90 20.70
N LEU A 146 22.42 43.09 20.09
CA LEU A 146 23.57 44.02 20.10
C LEU A 146 23.20 45.33 20.84
N LEU A 147 22.27 45.27 21.79
CA LEU A 147 21.88 46.40 22.66
C LEU A 147 22.24 46.15 24.13
N GLY A 148 23.51 45.87 24.41
CA GLY A 148 23.95 45.60 25.79
C GLY A 148 25.37 45.99 26.16
N PHE A 149 26.15 46.62 25.28
CA PHE A 149 27.58 46.91 25.54
C PHE A 149 27.96 48.39 25.43
N LEU A 150 27.03 49.29 25.74
CA LEU A 150 27.30 50.71 25.95
C LEU A 150 26.42 51.20 27.11
N GLY A 151 26.93 51.09 28.35
CA GLY A 151 26.18 51.57 29.49
C GLY A 151 26.67 51.11 30.87
N THR A 152 27.94 51.35 31.20
CA THR A 152 28.30 51.61 32.60
C THR A 152 29.51 52.54 32.62
N ARG A 153 29.23 53.83 32.81
CA ARG A 153 30.09 54.73 33.56
C ARG A 153 29.80 54.53 35.04
#